data_AF-A0A952HKT3-F1
#
_entry.id   AF-A0A952HKT3-F1
#
_cell.length_a   1.000
_cell.length_b   1.000
_cell.length_c   1.000
_cell.angle_alpha   90.00
_cell.angle_beta   90.00
_cell.angle_gamma   90.00
#
_symmetry.space_group_name_H-M   'P 1'
#
loop_
_entity.id
_entity.type
_entity.pdbx_description
1 polymer ?
#
loop_
_entity_poly.entity_id
_entity_poly.type
_entity_poly.pdbx_seq_one_letter_code
_entity_poly.pdbx_strand_id
1 'polypeptide(L)' 'MTTIRPARPDDAEALPAIEQSAGLAFRAIPELAWLADGDNASPEQHRALIAGGA' A
#
# COMPACT_ATOMS: atom_id res chain seq x y z
N MET A 1 17.03 -10.77 7.23
CA MET A 1 15.91 -11.62 6.80
C MET A 1 14.64 -10.84 6.96
N THR A 2 13.75 -10.85 5.96
CA THR A 2 12.42 -10.23 6.05
C THR A 2 11.42 -11.28 6.49
N THR A 3 10.61 -10.98 7.51
CA THR A 3 9.54 -11.87 8.00
C THR A 3 8.21 -11.42 7.44
N ILE A 4 7.42 -12.35 6.92
CA ILE A 4 6.05 -12.11 6.45
C ILE A 4 5.07 -12.59 7.51
N ARG A 5 4.09 -11.75 7.86
CA ARG A 5 3.05 -12.00 8.85
C ARG A 5 1.74 -11.34 8.41
N PRO A 6 0.57 -11.74 8.94
CA PRO A 6 -0.66 -10.98 8.77
C PRO A 6 -0.48 -9.52 9.22
N ALA A 7 -1.13 -8.62 8.49
CA ALA A 7 -1.21 -7.21 8.84
C ALA A 7 -2.03 -7.02 10.12
N ARG A 8 -1.64 -6.04 10.93
CA ARG A 8 -2.29 -5.66 12.18
C ARG A 8 -2.85 -4.25 12.03
N PRO A 9 -3.89 -3.85 12.78
CA PRO A 9 -4.47 -2.51 12.68
C PRO A 9 -3.46 -1.37 12.82
N ASP A 10 -2.43 -1.54 13.64
CA ASP A 10 -1.37 -0.54 13.84
C ASP A 10 -0.45 -0.38 12.62
N ASP A 11 -0.39 -1.36 11.72
CA ASP A 11 0.39 -1.27 10.48
C ASP A 11 -0.26 -0.28 9.49
N ALA A 12 -1.56 0.00 9.63
CA ALA A 12 -2.35 0.78 8.67
C ALA A 12 -1.85 2.20 8.45
N GLU A 13 -1.17 2.80 9.43
CA GLU A 13 -0.55 4.13 9.28
C GLU A 13 0.65 4.13 8.32
N ALA A 14 1.36 3.00 8.23
CA ALA A 14 2.53 2.86 7.36
C ALA A 14 2.16 2.39 5.94
N LEU A 15 1.01 1.74 5.76
CA LEU A 15 0.60 1.13 4.50
C LEU A 15 0.48 2.13 3.33
N PRO A 16 -0.08 3.36 3.49
CA PRO A 16 -0.16 4.31 2.38
C PRO A 16 1.21 4.72 1.83
N ALA A 17 2.21 4.88 2.70
CA ALA A 17 3.57 5.20 2.29
C ALA A 17 4.26 4.02 1.56
N ILE A 18 3.96 2.78 1.99
CA ILE A 18 4.43 1.56 1.34
C ILE A 18 3.78 1.42 -0.05
N GLU A 19 2.48 1.68 -0.15
CA GLU A 19 1.73 1.71 -1.42
C GLU A 19 2.31 2.74 -2.37
N GLN A 20 2.58 3.97 -1.90
CA GLN A 20 3.23 5.00 -2.71
C GLN A 20 4.61 4.54 -3.20
N SER A 21 5.41 3.95 -2.32
CA SER A 21 6.74 3.43 -2.69
C SER A 21 6.64 2.36 -3.78
N ALA A 22 5.61 1.51 -3.74
CA ALA A 22 5.34 0.51 -4.77
C ALA A 22 4.86 1.17 -6.07
N GLY A 23 3.96 2.17 -5.98
CA GLY A 23 3.46 2.96 -7.10
C GLY A 23 4.58 3.65 -7.87
N LEU A 24 5.54 4.27 -7.17
CA LEU A 24 6.70 4.94 -7.78
C LEU A 24 7.56 4.00 -8.62
N ALA A 25 7.62 2.69 -8.31
CA ALA A 25 8.38 1.73 -9.10
C ALA A 25 7.84 1.60 -10.53
N PHE A 26 6.54 1.83 -10.75
CA PHE A 26 5.92 1.80 -12.07
C PHE A 26 6.36 2.94 -12.99
N ARG A 27 7.04 3.98 -12.47
CA ARG A 27 7.67 5.02 -13.31
C ARG A 27 8.70 4.46 -14.30
N ALA A 28 9.26 3.28 -14.02
CA ALA A 28 10.18 2.61 -14.92
C ALA A 28 9.49 1.99 -16.16
N ILE A 29 8.16 1.89 -16.16
CA ILE A 29 7.36 1.32 -17.24
C ILE A 29 6.44 2.43 -17.78
N PRO A 30 6.75 3.05 -18.94
CA PRO A 30 6.04 4.23 -19.44
C PRO A 30 4.51 4.07 -19.50
N GLU A 31 4.03 2.89 -19.88
CA GLU A 31 2.60 2.56 -20.00
C GLU A 31 1.88 2.47 -18.64
N LEU A 32 2.64 2.27 -17.56
CA LEU A 32 2.13 2.15 -16.18
C LEU A 32 2.54 3.33 -15.29
N ALA A 33 3.29 4.30 -15.82
CA ALA A 33 3.82 5.42 -15.04
C ALA A 33 2.73 6.26 -14.35
N TRP A 34 1.51 6.24 -14.89
CA TRP A 34 0.33 6.91 -14.31
C TRP A 34 -0.06 6.35 -12.93
N LEU A 35 0.29 5.10 -12.61
CA LEU A 35 0.00 4.49 -11.30
C LEU A 35 0.74 5.19 -10.16
N ALA A 36 1.88 5.82 -10.45
CA ALA A 36 2.68 6.52 -9.44
C ALA A 36 2.02 7.81 -8.93
N ASP A 37 1.03 8.33 -9.67
CA ASP A 37 0.29 9.55 -9.37
C ASP A 37 -1.13 9.27 -8.85
N GLY A 38 -1.49 8.00 -8.68
CA GLY A 38 -2.78 7.60 -8.12
C GLY A 38 -2.86 7.85 -6.60
N ASP A 39 -4.08 8.01 -6.10
CA ASP A 39 -4.32 8.10 -4.66
C ASP A 39 -4.13 6.73 -4.01
N ASN A 40 -3.38 6.69 -2.90
CA ASN A 40 -3.28 5.50 -2.06
C ASN A 40 -4.53 5.34 -1.18
N ALA A 41 -4.79 4.13 -0.71
CA ALA A 41 -5.84 3.93 0.28
C ALA A 41 -5.52 4.67 1.58
N SER A 42 -6.56 5.19 2.25
CA SER A 42 -6.39 5.83 3.55
C SER A 42 -6.07 4.79 4.65
N PRO A 43 -5.44 5.20 5.76
CA PRO A 43 -5.25 4.32 6.92
C PRO A 43 -6.56 3.68 7.40
N GLU A 44 -7.69 4.39 7.35
CA GLU A 44 -9.01 3.87 7.73
C GLU A 44 -9.49 2.77 6.78
N GLN A 45 -9.30 2.95 5.47
CA GLN A 45 -9.62 1.93 4.47
C GLN A 45 -8.76 0.68 4.69
N HIS A 46 -7.46 0.84 4.95
CA HIS A 46 -6.59 -0.28 5.29
C HIS A 46 -7.04 -1.00 6.56
N ARG A 47 -7.42 -0.28 7.63
CA ARG A 47 -7.95 -0.90 8.86
C ARG A 47 -9.20 -1.73 8.59
N ALA A 48 -10.10 -1.24 7.75
CA ALA A 48 -11.31 -1.99 7.38
C ALA A 48 -10.96 -3.29 6.64
N LEU A 49 -9.99 -3.26 5.72
CA LEU A 49 -9.51 -4.45 5.00
C LEU A 49 -8.85 -5.46 5.95
N ILE A 50 -7.98 -4.99 6.86
CA ILE A 50 -7.31 -5.83 7.86
C ILE A 50 -8.34 -6.50 8.78
N ALA A 51 -9.35 -5.76 9.23
CA ALA A 51 -10.43 -6.29 10.06
C ALA A 51 -11.31 -7.30 9.29
N GLY A 52 -11.47 -7.11 7.98
CA GLY A 52 -12.20 -8.01 7.09
C GLY A 52 -11.47 -9.30 6.74
N GLY A 53 -10.17 -9.41 7.06
CA GLY A 53 -9.35 -10.57 6.72
C GLY A 53 -9.10 -10.73 5.21
N ALA A 54 -9.14 -9.62 4.47
CA ALA A 54 -8.87 -9.59 3.03
C ALA A 54 -7.42 -9.98 2.70
#